data_AF-A0A960ZVH2-F1
#
_entry.id   AF-A0A960ZVH2-F1
#
_cell.length_a   1.000
_cell.length_b   1.000
_cell.length_c   1.000
_cell.angle_alpha   90.00
_cell.angle_beta   90.00
_cell.angle_gamma   90.00
#
_symmetry.space_group_name_H-M   'P 1'
#
loop_
_entity.id
_entity.type
_entity.pdbx_description
1 polymer ?
#
loop_
_entity_poly.entity_id
_entity_poly.type
_entity_poly.pdbx_seq_one_letter_code
_entity_poly.pdbx_strand_id
1 'polypeptide(L)'
;MMAFFFNDWTLPTPFGPVGLHPWRGHLIIELLIGTGLFVLGALAAGWWWAAVRPAVSSPVSGVGAIFIFAWSVAALLGGLPRAGFVVGAGFWLGLALVATLWNWRRGWAETKVFLTAPRPWNVIFMVLWVLMNVVADGVLMRGSPGGVGAVLDCILGRLLNHVFVAALVWVLLAWHDRWVPRGVRWTGWVIVVLMPLFVLLDTLLRMSWTKGLITLFGELEVGGKFELHRALVAGGVEVGPLTISIALGAVALAVAVFWGCSWLSRRMGATISPRGLVLIGAVAWVAFQVEQGAGVFLKSRAWRWWEMKTYRLRMTPFVPPPGVASFKAALADPLASPSDSLTLKQRPDVFFFVVETLRSDALRPESTPFLCRWRDEECQQLQHTWAASNATHLSWFSMLSGRLPIYWEDGRLRGGPAPLPATMRRGGYRVEARMVSDYDYMDMIRTNFGRPHQMDLLEYLNEASREHLFKTPEREVRMLDRVRESVQGRPAGGGFWITAFDATHYPYQWNSKFAPPVPDYEEDPMFPVQPSPDEVRRIVHRYWN
;
A
#
# COMPACT_ATOMS: atom_id res chain seq x y z
N MET A 1 20.90 7.77 -4.14
CA MET A 1 19.46 7.75 -4.43
C MET A 1 18.73 6.66 -3.65
N MET A 2 19.13 5.39 -3.72
CA MET A 2 18.56 4.35 -2.85
C MET A 2 18.75 4.65 -1.34
N ALA A 3 19.86 5.24 -0.91
CA ALA A 3 20.03 5.69 0.48
C ALA A 3 19.01 6.75 0.94
N PHE A 4 18.53 7.61 0.02
CA PHE A 4 17.46 8.55 0.32
C PHE A 4 16.10 7.85 0.44
N PHE A 5 15.91 6.78 -0.33
CA PHE A 5 14.70 5.97 -0.36
C PHE A 5 14.57 5.07 0.88
N PHE A 6 15.67 4.48 1.38
CA PHE A 6 15.65 3.55 2.52
C PHE A 6 15.81 4.18 3.91
N ASN A 7 16.39 5.39 4.03
CA ASN A 7 16.69 6.01 5.34
C ASN A 7 15.76 7.20 5.71
N ASP A 8 14.56 7.28 5.14
CA ASP A 8 13.60 8.37 5.44
C ASP A 8 14.14 9.80 5.17
N TRP A 9 15.08 9.94 4.23
CA TRP A 9 15.59 11.26 3.86
C TRP A 9 14.64 11.87 2.82
N THR A 10 14.00 13.00 3.15
CA THR A 10 13.24 13.79 2.17
C THR A 10 14.16 14.29 1.05
N LEU A 11 13.70 14.28 -0.21
CA LEU A 11 14.47 14.88 -1.29
C LEU A 11 14.23 16.39 -1.27
N PRO A 12 15.24 17.23 -1.00
CA PRO A 12 15.07 18.66 -1.10
C PRO A 12 14.89 19.02 -2.59
N THR A 13 13.73 19.56 -2.94
CA THR A 13 13.48 20.08 -4.30
C THR A 13 13.21 21.59 -4.23
N PRO A 14 13.37 22.33 -5.35
CA PRO A 14 13.04 23.76 -5.41
C PRO A 14 11.56 24.07 -5.09
N PHE A 15 10.69 23.06 -5.12
CA PHE A 15 9.25 23.17 -4.85
C PHE A 15 8.88 22.70 -3.43
N GLY A 16 9.86 22.50 -2.55
CA GLY A 16 9.70 21.97 -1.18
C GLY A 16 10.33 20.58 -1.00
N PRO A 17 10.47 20.11 0.25
CA PRO A 17 10.90 18.74 0.52
C PRO A 17 9.84 17.78 -0.05
N VAL A 18 10.20 17.03 -1.08
CA VAL A 18 9.38 15.94 -1.58
C VAL A 18 9.71 14.75 -0.69
N GLY A 19 8.74 14.34 0.14
CA GLY A 19 8.79 13.03 0.75
C GLY A 19 8.91 12.01 -0.37
N LEU A 20 10.02 11.26 -0.39
CA LEU A 20 10.09 10.07 -1.24
C LEU A 20 9.15 8.97 -0.75
N HIS A 21 8.51 9.14 0.41
CA HIS A 21 7.39 8.33 0.84
C HIS A 21 6.39 8.20 -0.31
N PRO A 22 6.27 7.01 -0.89
CA PRO A 22 4.96 6.61 -1.37
C PRO A 22 4.06 6.61 -0.13
N TRP A 23 2.81 7.00 -0.32
CA TRP A 23 1.75 6.54 0.58
C TRP A 23 1.98 5.05 0.86
N ARG A 24 2.02 4.65 2.14
CA ARG A 24 2.33 3.28 2.58
C ARG A 24 1.68 2.24 1.64
N GLY A 25 2.50 1.32 1.14
CA GLY A 25 2.06 0.13 0.40
C GLY A 25 2.11 0.23 -1.11
N HIS A 26 3.27 0.60 -1.69
CA HIS A 26 3.40 0.78 -3.13
C HIS A 26 4.61 0.11 -3.84
N LEU A 27 5.01 -1.15 -3.52
CA LEU A 27 6.11 -1.92 -4.15
C LEU A 27 6.34 -1.72 -5.67
N ILE A 28 5.38 -1.70 -6.61
CA ILE A 28 5.68 -1.51 -8.06
C ILE A 28 6.00 -0.05 -8.32
N ILE A 29 5.39 0.90 -7.62
CA ILE A 29 5.81 2.30 -7.72
C ILE A 29 7.14 2.46 -7.02
N GLU A 30 7.40 1.78 -5.90
CA GLU A 30 8.68 1.76 -5.17
C GLU A 30 9.79 0.98 -5.89
N LEU A 31 9.44 0.03 -6.76
CA LEU A 31 10.32 -0.81 -7.56
C LEU A 31 10.46 -0.21 -8.95
N LEU A 32 9.51 0.59 -9.46
CA LEU A 32 9.68 1.50 -10.59
C LEU A 32 10.44 2.76 -10.19
N ILE A 33 10.20 3.30 -8.98
CA ILE A 33 11.00 4.36 -8.36
C ILE A 33 12.35 3.75 -8.01
N GLY A 34 12.42 2.57 -7.41
CA GLY A 34 13.67 1.88 -7.07
C GLY A 34 14.47 1.55 -8.32
N THR A 35 13.83 1.01 -9.36
CA THR A 35 14.40 0.82 -10.70
C THR A 35 14.78 2.16 -11.32
N GLY A 36 13.91 3.16 -11.22
CA GLY A 36 14.14 4.50 -11.74
C GLY A 36 15.34 5.16 -11.07
N LEU A 37 15.46 5.09 -9.75
CA LEU A 37 16.54 5.58 -8.91
C LEU A 37 17.81 4.74 -9.11
N PHE A 38 17.69 3.45 -9.37
CA PHE A 38 18.80 2.57 -9.71
C PHE A 38 19.34 2.91 -11.10
N VAL A 39 18.47 3.04 -12.10
CA VAL A 39 18.80 3.45 -13.46
C VAL A 39 19.34 4.87 -13.48
N LEU A 40 18.71 5.82 -12.79
CA LEU A 40 19.19 7.20 -12.61
C LEU A 40 20.52 7.23 -11.86
N GLY A 41 20.70 6.39 -10.85
CA GLY A 41 21.95 6.22 -10.11
C GLY A 41 23.06 5.65 -11.01
N ALA A 42 22.76 4.63 -11.79
CA ALA A 42 23.68 4.03 -12.76
C ALA A 42 24.01 5.01 -13.90
N LEU A 43 23.04 5.82 -14.33
CA LEU A 43 23.22 6.90 -15.30
C LEU A 43 24.11 8.00 -14.72
N ALA A 44 23.87 8.44 -13.48
CA ALA A 44 24.68 9.45 -12.81
C ALA A 44 26.11 8.96 -12.57
N ALA A 45 26.28 7.72 -12.10
CA ALA A 45 27.59 7.09 -11.90
C ALA A 45 28.32 6.87 -13.22
N GLY A 46 27.61 6.42 -14.25
CA GLY A 46 28.16 6.25 -15.60
C GLY A 46 28.51 7.59 -16.25
N TRP A 47 27.69 8.63 -16.08
CA TRP A 47 27.98 9.99 -16.54
C TRP A 47 29.22 10.53 -15.85
N TRP A 48 29.31 10.37 -14.52
CA TRP A 48 30.50 10.72 -13.75
C TRP A 48 31.74 10.00 -14.29
N TRP A 49 31.65 8.68 -14.48
CA TRP A 49 32.73 7.88 -15.05
C TRP A 49 33.15 8.38 -16.44
N ALA A 50 32.19 8.63 -17.33
CA ALA A 50 32.44 9.11 -18.68
C ALA A 50 33.06 10.53 -18.70
N ALA A 51 32.65 11.40 -17.78
CA ALA A 51 33.15 12.76 -17.67
C ALA A 51 34.57 12.82 -17.09
N VAL A 52 34.84 12.01 -16.07
CA VAL A 52 36.09 12.05 -15.30
C VAL A 52 37.19 11.20 -15.92
N ARG A 53 36.88 10.05 -16.53
CA ARG A 53 37.88 9.14 -17.14
C ARG A 53 38.85 9.81 -18.13
N PRO A 54 38.44 10.76 -19.00
CA PRO A 54 39.37 11.45 -19.89
C PRO A 54 40.35 12.39 -19.16
N ALA A 55 40.03 12.80 -17.93
CA ALA A 55 40.78 13.80 -17.17
C ALA A 55 41.71 13.20 -16.09
N VAL A 56 41.58 11.91 -15.78
CA VAL A 56 42.41 11.21 -14.78
C VAL A 56 42.87 9.85 -15.27
N SER A 57 44.00 9.37 -14.74
CA SER A 57 44.54 8.05 -15.08
C SER A 57 43.59 6.93 -14.66
N SER A 58 43.61 5.80 -15.38
CA SER A 58 42.76 4.64 -15.11
C SER A 58 42.76 4.18 -13.64
N PRO A 59 43.91 4.11 -12.92
CA PRO A 59 43.91 3.74 -11.50
C PRO A 59 43.12 4.71 -10.62
N VAL A 60 43.23 6.02 -10.87
CA VAL A 60 42.54 7.07 -10.10
C VAL A 60 41.03 6.99 -10.31
N SER A 61 40.58 6.74 -11.55
CA SER A 61 39.15 6.53 -11.82
C SER A 61 38.58 5.29 -11.10
N GLY A 62 39.36 4.21 -11.01
CA GLY A 62 38.96 2.99 -10.31
C GLY A 62 38.81 3.20 -8.81
N VAL A 63 39.78 3.86 -8.18
CA VAL A 63 39.75 4.22 -6.75
C VAL A 63 38.54 5.12 -6.44
N GLY A 64 38.28 6.13 -7.28
CA GLY A 64 37.11 7.01 -7.13
C GLY A 64 35.78 6.26 -7.20
N ALA A 65 35.63 5.32 -8.14
CA ALA A 65 34.42 4.50 -8.25
C ALA A 65 34.20 3.59 -7.03
N ILE A 66 35.27 2.95 -6.53
CA ILE A 66 35.22 2.13 -5.31
C ILE A 66 34.82 2.99 -4.09
N PHE A 67 35.38 4.19 -3.98
CA PHE A 67 35.04 5.11 -2.90
C PHE A 67 33.56 5.55 -2.96
N ILE A 68 33.05 5.94 -4.13
CA ILE A 68 31.63 6.31 -4.30
C ILE A 68 30.71 5.14 -3.94
N PHE A 69 31.10 3.92 -4.32
CA PHE A 69 30.36 2.71 -3.96
C PHE A 69 30.36 2.47 -2.45
N ALA A 70 31.53 2.44 -1.81
CA ALA A 70 31.67 2.26 -0.37
C ALA A 70 30.93 3.35 0.43
N TRP A 71 31.01 4.61 -0.02
CA TRP A 71 30.26 5.73 0.54
C TRP A 71 28.74 5.54 0.43
N SER A 72 28.27 5.04 -0.70
CA SER A 72 26.83 4.76 -0.92
C SER A 72 26.34 3.59 -0.05
N VAL A 73 27.15 2.55 0.12
CA VAL A 73 26.86 1.42 1.02
C VAL A 73 26.87 1.86 2.48
N ALA A 74 27.86 2.64 2.91
CA ALA A 74 27.92 3.18 4.26
C ALA A 74 26.69 4.04 4.59
N ALA A 75 26.20 4.84 3.62
CA ALA A 75 24.96 5.58 3.79
C ALA A 75 23.74 4.66 3.89
N LEU A 76 23.63 3.63 3.04
CA LEU A 76 22.53 2.64 3.10
C LEU A 76 22.50 1.88 4.44
N LEU A 77 23.65 1.60 5.03
CA LEU A 77 23.77 0.92 6.33
C LEU A 77 23.61 1.87 7.53
N GLY A 78 23.25 3.13 7.31
CA GLY A 78 23.09 4.13 8.37
C GLY A 78 24.41 4.64 8.98
N GLY A 79 25.55 4.26 8.41
CA GLY A 79 26.89 4.66 8.87
C GLY A 79 27.31 6.08 8.49
N LEU A 80 26.49 6.81 7.71
CA LEU A 80 26.75 8.20 7.34
C LEU A 80 25.57 9.11 7.68
N PRO A 81 25.81 10.28 8.31
CA PRO A 81 24.76 11.27 8.51
C PRO A 81 24.32 11.86 7.16
N ARG A 82 23.04 12.24 7.05
CA ARG A 82 22.44 12.82 5.84
C ARG A 82 23.25 13.96 5.24
N ALA A 83 23.69 14.89 6.08
CA ALA A 83 24.50 16.04 5.66
C ALA A 83 25.82 15.58 5.00
N GLY A 84 26.49 14.59 5.61
CA GLY A 84 27.70 13.98 5.04
C GLY A 84 27.44 13.42 3.65
N PHE A 85 26.40 12.57 3.51
CA PHE A 85 26.06 11.99 2.21
C PHE A 85 25.78 13.04 1.13
N VAL A 86 25.00 14.09 1.45
CA VAL A 86 24.66 15.16 0.52
C VAL A 86 25.88 15.95 0.07
N VAL A 87 26.76 16.32 1.01
CA VAL A 87 28.00 17.05 0.69
C VAL A 87 28.90 16.18 -0.20
N GLY A 88 29.07 14.91 0.13
CA GLY A 88 29.85 13.97 -0.68
C GLY A 88 29.27 13.81 -2.09
N ALA A 89 27.95 13.61 -2.21
CA ALA A 89 27.28 13.52 -3.51
C ALA A 89 27.41 14.81 -4.33
N GLY A 90 27.24 15.97 -3.69
CA GLY A 90 27.40 17.28 -4.32
C GLY A 90 28.82 17.51 -4.85
N PHE A 91 29.85 17.15 -4.07
CA PHE A 91 31.25 17.22 -4.48
C PHE A 91 31.52 16.37 -5.73
N TRP A 92 31.10 15.10 -5.72
CA TRP A 92 31.32 14.20 -6.87
C TRP A 92 30.56 14.63 -8.12
N LEU A 93 29.30 15.07 -7.98
CA LEU A 93 28.51 15.62 -9.09
C LEU A 93 29.13 16.92 -9.62
N GLY A 94 29.67 17.77 -8.74
CA GLY A 94 30.39 18.98 -9.11
C GLY A 94 31.65 18.69 -9.93
N LEU A 95 32.46 17.70 -9.53
CA LEU A 95 33.62 17.26 -10.31
C LEU A 95 33.24 16.74 -11.70
N ALA A 96 32.18 15.92 -11.80
CA ALA A 96 31.68 15.46 -13.09
C ALA A 96 31.17 16.62 -13.96
N LEU A 97 30.51 17.61 -13.36
CA LEU A 97 30.03 18.79 -14.07
C LEU A 97 31.20 19.60 -14.63
N VAL A 98 32.22 19.90 -13.82
CA VAL A 98 33.43 20.62 -14.25
C VAL A 98 34.12 19.87 -15.39
N ALA A 99 34.32 18.55 -15.24
CA ALA A 99 34.94 17.73 -16.28
C ALA A 99 34.11 17.67 -17.57
N THR A 100 32.78 17.67 -17.45
CA THR A 100 31.85 17.73 -18.59
C THR A 100 31.93 19.08 -19.30
N LEU A 101 31.95 20.19 -18.56
CA LEU A 101 32.08 21.54 -19.12
C LEU A 101 33.43 21.75 -19.81
N TRP A 102 34.51 21.25 -19.21
CA TRP A 102 35.85 21.29 -19.77
C TRP A 102 35.93 20.60 -21.14
N ASN A 103 35.23 19.47 -21.30
CA ASN A 103 35.17 18.69 -22.53
C ASN A 103 33.86 18.85 -23.32
N TRP A 104 33.09 19.91 -23.07
CA TRP A 104 31.71 20.05 -23.58
C TRP A 104 31.60 19.91 -25.10
N ARG A 105 32.49 20.57 -25.87
CA ARG A 105 32.42 20.53 -27.34
C ARG A 105 32.56 19.13 -27.90
N ARG A 106 33.53 18.37 -27.36
CA ARG A 106 33.77 16.97 -27.73
C ARG A 106 32.63 16.08 -27.25
N GLY A 107 32.20 16.24 -25.99
CA GLY A 107 31.10 15.49 -25.41
C GLY A 107 29.78 15.69 -26.16
N TRP A 108 29.51 16.91 -26.62
CA TRP A 108 28.34 17.25 -27.43
C TRP A 108 28.41 16.61 -28.82
N ALA A 109 29.55 16.68 -29.50
CA ALA A 109 29.73 16.03 -30.80
C ALA A 109 29.52 14.51 -30.71
N GLU A 110 30.12 13.86 -29.70
CA GLU A 110 29.94 12.42 -29.47
C GLU A 110 28.50 12.07 -29.07
N THR A 111 27.83 12.93 -28.31
CA THR A 111 26.42 12.76 -27.94
C THR A 111 25.51 12.88 -29.15
N LYS A 112 25.76 13.86 -30.03
CA LYS A 112 25.02 14.03 -31.28
C LYS A 112 25.14 12.77 -32.15
N VAL A 113 26.37 12.27 -32.34
CA VAL A 113 26.63 11.02 -33.06
C VAL A 113 25.91 9.85 -32.39
N PHE A 114 25.98 9.73 -31.07
CA PHE A 114 25.27 8.69 -30.33
C PHE A 114 23.75 8.73 -30.55
N LEU A 115 23.13 9.91 -30.46
CA LEU A 115 21.70 10.09 -30.61
C LEU A 115 21.21 9.77 -32.03
N THR A 116 22.05 9.98 -33.05
CA THR A 116 21.68 9.75 -34.46
C THR A 116 22.11 8.40 -35.00
N ALA A 117 23.15 7.78 -34.44
CA ALA A 117 23.69 6.52 -34.96
C ALA A 117 22.69 5.36 -34.74
N PRO A 118 22.34 4.62 -35.81
CA PRO A 118 21.52 3.43 -35.67
C PRO A 118 22.26 2.36 -34.87
N ARG A 119 21.56 1.73 -33.92
CA ARG A 119 22.11 0.66 -33.09
C ARG A 119 21.20 -0.58 -33.18
N PRO A 120 21.75 -1.80 -33.02
CA PRO A 120 20.96 -3.01 -32.93
C PRO A 120 19.87 -2.86 -31.87
N TRP A 121 18.63 -3.18 -32.24
CA TRP A 121 17.47 -2.98 -31.41
C TRP A 121 16.67 -4.27 -31.28
N ASN A 122 16.38 -4.67 -30.05
CA ASN A 122 15.52 -5.83 -29.77
C ASN A 122 14.04 -5.45 -29.94
N VAL A 123 13.64 -5.13 -31.19
CA VAL A 123 12.29 -4.66 -31.52
C VAL A 123 11.22 -5.70 -31.19
N ILE A 124 11.50 -6.99 -31.39
CA ILE A 124 10.55 -8.06 -31.11
C ILE A 124 10.26 -8.13 -29.62
N PHE A 125 11.29 -8.08 -28.77
CA PHE A 125 11.08 -8.07 -27.32
C PHE A 125 10.31 -6.82 -26.88
N MET A 126 10.61 -5.65 -27.47
CA MET A 126 9.87 -4.43 -27.13
C MET A 126 8.39 -4.55 -27.49
N VAL A 127 8.07 -5.02 -28.70
CA VAL A 127 6.68 -5.23 -29.14
C VAL A 127 5.98 -6.27 -28.25
N LEU A 128 6.63 -7.40 -27.98
CA LEU A 128 6.09 -8.42 -27.08
C LEU A 128 5.83 -7.88 -25.68
N TRP A 129 6.77 -7.09 -25.14
CA TRP A 129 6.62 -6.46 -23.84
C TRP A 129 5.43 -5.49 -23.81
N VAL A 130 5.29 -4.62 -24.81
CA VAL A 130 4.14 -3.71 -24.93
C VAL A 130 2.83 -4.50 -25.01
N LEU A 131 2.74 -5.47 -25.93
CA LEU A 131 1.54 -6.28 -26.12
C LEU A 131 1.15 -7.05 -24.86
N MET A 132 2.12 -7.66 -24.19
CA MET A 132 1.86 -8.40 -22.95
C MET A 132 1.34 -7.47 -21.85
N ASN A 133 1.88 -6.26 -21.71
CA ASN A 133 1.35 -5.29 -20.76
C ASN A 133 -0.07 -4.80 -21.13
N VAL A 134 -0.35 -4.60 -22.42
CA VAL A 134 -1.70 -4.24 -22.89
C VAL A 134 -2.68 -5.37 -22.61
N VAL A 135 -2.30 -6.62 -22.86
CA VAL A 135 -3.12 -7.81 -22.57
C VAL A 135 -3.33 -7.96 -21.07
N ALA A 136 -2.28 -7.81 -20.26
CA ALA A 136 -2.37 -7.83 -18.81
C ALA A 136 -3.38 -6.79 -18.28
N ASP A 137 -3.29 -5.55 -18.77
CA ASP A 137 -4.23 -4.49 -18.42
C ASP A 137 -5.65 -4.77 -18.96
N GLY A 138 -5.76 -5.38 -20.14
CA GLY A 138 -7.02 -5.79 -20.76
C GLY A 138 -7.75 -6.87 -19.97
N VAL A 139 -7.01 -7.83 -19.39
CA VAL A 139 -7.58 -8.87 -18.51
C VAL A 139 -8.23 -8.25 -17.27
N LEU A 140 -7.66 -7.15 -16.74
CA LEU A 140 -8.25 -6.42 -15.62
C LEU A 140 -9.55 -5.69 -15.98
N MET A 141 -9.87 -5.51 -17.27
CA MET A 141 -11.08 -4.82 -17.72
C MET A 141 -12.38 -5.60 -17.48
N ARG A 142 -12.32 -6.87 -17.06
CA ARG A 142 -13.52 -7.65 -16.70
C ARG A 142 -14.37 -6.97 -15.63
N GLY A 143 -13.76 -6.16 -14.76
CA GLY A 143 -14.46 -5.38 -13.73
C GLY A 143 -14.80 -3.94 -14.13
N SER A 144 -14.61 -3.56 -15.41
CA SER A 144 -14.87 -2.19 -15.87
C SER A 144 -16.37 -1.90 -16.02
N PRO A 145 -16.80 -0.63 -15.87
CA PRO A 145 -18.17 -0.26 -16.20
C PRO A 145 -18.51 -0.59 -17.67
N GLY A 146 -19.77 -0.78 -18.03
CA GLY A 146 -20.14 -1.13 -19.40
C GLY A 146 -19.80 -0.04 -20.44
N GLY A 147 -19.69 -0.42 -21.72
CA GLY A 147 -19.57 0.50 -22.85
C GLY A 147 -18.38 0.18 -23.78
N VAL A 148 -18.66 -0.36 -24.96
CA VAL A 148 -17.62 -0.81 -25.92
C VAL A 148 -16.68 0.33 -26.32
N GLY A 149 -17.20 1.54 -26.56
CA GLY A 149 -16.39 2.70 -26.92
C GLY A 149 -15.38 3.07 -25.83
N ALA A 150 -15.80 3.07 -24.57
CA ALA A 150 -14.93 3.37 -23.43
C ALA A 150 -13.86 2.27 -23.21
N VAL A 151 -14.22 1.00 -23.47
CA VAL A 151 -13.27 -0.12 -23.45
C VAL A 151 -12.19 0.07 -24.53
N LEU A 152 -12.58 0.34 -25.78
CA LEU A 152 -11.65 0.53 -26.88
C LEU A 152 -10.74 1.74 -26.67
N ASP A 153 -11.31 2.86 -26.20
CA ASP A 153 -10.57 4.07 -25.84
C ASP A 153 -9.53 3.78 -24.74
N CYS A 154 -9.93 3.09 -23.68
CA CYS A 154 -9.03 2.66 -22.62
C CYS A 154 -7.91 1.73 -23.14
N ILE A 155 -8.21 0.72 -23.97
CA ILE A 155 -7.19 -0.18 -24.55
C ILE A 155 -6.20 0.61 -25.40
N LEU A 156 -6.68 1.56 -26.21
CA LEU A 156 -5.83 2.45 -26.99
C LEU A 156 -4.94 3.30 -26.08
N GLY A 157 -5.51 3.89 -25.03
CA GLY A 157 -4.76 4.63 -24.01
C GLY A 157 -3.67 3.78 -23.36
N ARG A 158 -3.97 2.52 -23.00
CA ARG A 158 -2.99 1.57 -22.45
C ARG A 158 -1.88 1.24 -23.45
N LEU A 159 -2.23 1.00 -24.71
CA LEU A 159 -1.24 0.77 -25.78
C LEU A 159 -0.28 1.95 -25.92
N LEU A 160 -0.81 3.16 -26.05
CA LEU A 160 0.00 4.38 -26.21
C LEU A 160 0.90 4.62 -24.98
N ASN A 161 0.34 4.43 -23.78
CA ASN A 161 1.08 4.53 -22.54
C ASN A 161 2.24 3.52 -22.48
N HIS A 162 2.00 2.26 -22.84
CA HIS A 162 3.04 1.22 -22.80
C HIS A 162 4.11 1.41 -23.89
N VAL A 163 3.73 1.89 -25.08
CA VAL A 163 4.70 2.30 -26.11
C VAL A 163 5.59 3.43 -25.59
N PHE A 164 5.02 4.43 -24.92
CA PHE A 164 5.79 5.51 -24.31
C PHE A 164 6.75 5.01 -23.24
N VAL A 165 6.26 4.22 -22.26
CA VAL A 165 7.10 3.63 -21.20
C VAL A 165 8.21 2.79 -21.81
N ALA A 166 7.90 1.99 -22.83
CA ALA A 166 8.88 1.11 -23.44
C ALA A 166 9.98 1.89 -24.17
N ALA A 167 9.59 2.92 -24.94
CA ALA A 167 10.53 3.82 -25.58
C ALA A 167 11.42 4.53 -24.56
N LEU A 168 10.84 5.04 -23.46
CA LEU A 168 11.58 5.70 -22.39
C LEU A 168 12.61 4.77 -21.74
N VAL A 169 12.20 3.55 -21.36
CA VAL A 169 13.09 2.56 -20.76
C VAL A 169 14.23 2.19 -21.72
N TRP A 170 13.96 2.01 -23.01
CA TRP A 170 15.00 1.72 -24.00
C TRP A 170 15.96 2.89 -24.21
N VAL A 171 15.48 4.13 -24.17
CA VAL A 171 16.36 5.32 -24.22
C VAL A 171 17.26 5.37 -22.99
N LEU A 172 16.71 5.12 -21.80
CA LEU A 172 17.47 5.06 -20.56
C LEU A 172 18.52 3.93 -20.60
N LEU A 173 18.17 2.76 -21.13
CA LEU A 173 19.11 1.65 -21.32
C LEU A 173 20.19 1.97 -22.36
N ALA A 174 19.84 2.64 -23.47
CA ALA A 174 20.82 3.06 -24.46
C ALA A 174 21.83 4.06 -23.87
N TRP A 175 21.36 4.96 -23.01
CA TRP A 175 22.21 5.88 -22.25
C TRP A 175 23.05 5.15 -21.20
N HIS A 176 22.44 4.21 -20.47
CA HIS A 176 23.12 3.34 -19.51
C HIS A 176 24.27 2.61 -20.19
N ASP A 177 24.04 1.95 -21.32
CA ASP A 177 25.07 1.22 -22.06
C ASP A 177 26.16 2.13 -22.63
N ARG A 178 25.87 3.42 -22.86
CA ARG A 178 26.89 4.39 -23.27
C ARG A 178 27.83 4.75 -22.11
N TRP A 179 27.27 4.94 -20.93
CA TRP A 179 27.96 5.52 -19.79
C TRP A 179 28.54 4.50 -18.81
N VAL A 180 27.94 3.32 -18.71
CA VAL A 180 28.28 2.29 -17.73
C VAL A 180 29.37 1.35 -18.28
N PRO A 181 30.37 0.95 -17.46
CA PRO A 181 31.41 0.01 -17.86
C PRO A 181 30.84 -1.34 -18.32
N ARG A 182 31.46 -1.97 -19.33
CA ARG A 182 30.94 -3.19 -19.98
C ARG A 182 30.60 -4.31 -18.98
N GLY A 183 31.43 -4.53 -17.97
CA GLY A 183 31.25 -5.61 -16.98
C GLY A 183 30.02 -5.46 -16.07
N VAL A 184 29.43 -4.28 -15.99
CA VAL A 184 28.24 -4.00 -15.16
C VAL A 184 27.02 -3.62 -15.99
N ARG A 185 27.10 -3.61 -17.34
CA ARG A 185 25.95 -3.27 -18.18
C ARG A 185 24.76 -4.22 -18.00
N TRP A 186 25.03 -5.47 -17.64
CA TRP A 186 23.99 -6.49 -17.45
C TRP A 186 22.98 -6.10 -16.36
N THR A 187 23.36 -5.27 -15.38
CA THR A 187 22.48 -4.90 -14.26
C THR A 187 21.26 -4.10 -14.71
N GLY A 188 21.43 -3.17 -15.66
CA GLY A 188 20.30 -2.43 -16.24
C GLY A 188 19.38 -3.35 -17.06
N TRP A 189 19.95 -4.32 -17.78
CA TRP A 189 19.19 -5.25 -18.61
C TRP A 189 18.41 -6.30 -17.81
N VAL A 190 18.93 -6.77 -16.66
CA VAL A 190 18.22 -7.75 -15.81
C VAL A 190 16.82 -7.28 -15.45
N ILE A 191 16.66 -6.00 -15.09
CA ILE A 191 15.36 -5.47 -14.71
C ILE A 191 14.38 -5.53 -15.89
N VAL A 192 14.83 -5.15 -17.09
CA VAL A 192 13.99 -5.16 -18.30
C VAL A 192 13.65 -6.58 -18.75
N VAL A 193 14.58 -7.52 -18.59
CA VAL A 193 14.35 -8.94 -18.89
C VAL A 193 13.32 -9.55 -17.94
N LEU A 194 13.34 -9.17 -16.66
CA LEU A 194 12.43 -9.70 -15.65
C LEU A 194 11.09 -8.97 -15.56
N MET A 195 10.99 -7.74 -16.08
CA MET A 195 9.76 -6.94 -16.02
C MET A 195 8.53 -7.69 -16.54
N PRO A 196 8.57 -8.42 -17.67
CA PRO A 196 7.42 -9.20 -18.12
C PRO A 196 6.91 -10.21 -17.10
N LEU A 197 7.83 -10.88 -16.39
CA LEU A 197 7.49 -11.85 -15.36
C LEU A 197 6.80 -11.17 -14.17
N PHE A 198 7.29 -10.00 -13.74
CA PHE A 198 6.67 -9.23 -12.66
C PHE A 198 5.27 -8.72 -13.04
N VAL A 199 5.06 -8.27 -14.27
CA VAL A 199 3.74 -7.86 -14.77
C VAL A 199 2.77 -9.04 -14.78
N LEU A 200 3.21 -10.20 -15.25
CA LEU A 200 2.39 -11.41 -15.24
C LEU A 200 2.01 -11.80 -13.80
N LEU A 201 2.99 -11.82 -12.89
CA LEU A 201 2.75 -12.15 -11.49
C LEU A 201 1.81 -11.14 -10.81
N ASP A 202 1.98 -9.83 -11.03
CA ASP A 202 1.08 -8.81 -10.49
C ASP A 202 -0.35 -8.98 -11.03
N THR A 203 -0.48 -9.30 -12.32
CA THR A 203 -1.79 -9.52 -12.95
C THR A 203 -2.48 -10.75 -12.37
N LEU A 204 -1.74 -11.86 -12.23
CA LEU A 204 -2.25 -13.08 -11.60
C LEU A 204 -2.68 -12.81 -10.16
N LEU A 205 -1.87 -12.10 -9.36
CA LEU A 205 -2.24 -11.75 -8.00
C LEU A 205 -3.48 -10.85 -7.93
N ARG A 206 -3.63 -9.87 -8.84
CA ARG A 206 -4.85 -9.05 -8.89
C ARG A 206 -6.07 -9.86 -9.25
N MET A 207 -5.93 -10.85 -10.14
CA MET A 207 -7.00 -11.78 -10.49
C MET A 207 -7.32 -12.75 -9.35
N SER A 208 -6.31 -13.18 -8.60
CA SER A 208 -6.44 -14.23 -7.58
C SER A 208 -6.72 -13.70 -6.17
N TRP A 209 -6.39 -12.44 -5.86
CA TRP A 209 -6.54 -11.85 -4.52
C TRP A 209 -7.05 -10.39 -4.52
N THR A 210 -7.45 -9.81 -5.67
CA THR A 210 -7.76 -8.36 -5.86
C THR A 210 -6.62 -7.39 -5.52
N LYS A 211 -5.50 -7.93 -5.04
CA LYS A 211 -4.32 -7.23 -4.56
C LYS A 211 -3.19 -7.49 -5.53
N GLY A 212 -2.51 -6.43 -5.98
CA GLY A 212 -1.24 -6.60 -6.68
C GLY A 212 -0.15 -7.07 -5.71
N LEU A 213 0.99 -7.50 -6.27
CA LEU A 213 2.22 -7.85 -5.51
C LEU A 213 2.47 -6.85 -4.39
N ILE A 214 2.30 -5.60 -4.75
CA ILE A 214 2.43 -4.42 -3.91
C ILE A 214 1.54 -4.40 -2.67
N THR A 215 0.22 -4.51 -2.88
CA THR A 215 -0.74 -4.34 -1.79
C THR A 215 -0.53 -5.46 -0.80
N LEU A 216 -0.22 -6.66 -1.30
CA LEU A 216 0.22 -7.78 -0.50
C LEU A 216 1.43 -7.38 0.35
N PHE A 217 2.54 -6.95 -0.26
CA PHE A 217 3.76 -6.59 0.47
C PHE A 217 3.60 -5.39 1.42
N GLY A 218 2.81 -4.39 1.05
CA GLY A 218 2.53 -3.23 1.88
C GLY A 218 1.69 -3.54 3.12
N GLU A 219 0.72 -4.45 3.01
CA GLU A 219 -0.05 -4.95 4.15
C GLU A 219 0.80 -5.82 5.09
N LEU A 220 1.77 -6.55 4.53
CA LEU A 220 2.72 -7.35 5.29
C LEU A 220 3.76 -6.49 6.03
N GLU A 221 3.94 -5.23 5.62
CA GLU A 221 4.85 -4.26 6.22
C GLU A 221 4.20 -3.37 7.29
N VAL A 222 2.91 -3.53 7.62
CA VAL A 222 2.21 -2.67 8.60
C VAL A 222 2.87 -2.71 10.01
N GLY A 223 3.76 -3.67 10.29
CA GLY A 223 4.62 -3.73 11.48
C GLY A 223 6.10 -3.35 11.28
N GLY A 224 6.50 -2.80 10.13
CA GLY A 224 7.87 -2.37 9.84
C GLY A 224 8.89 -3.51 9.61
N LYS A 225 8.44 -4.77 9.51
CA LYS A 225 9.29 -5.94 9.20
C LYS A 225 8.67 -6.76 8.08
N PHE A 226 9.39 -6.87 6.98
CA PHE A 226 8.99 -7.67 5.83
C PHE A 226 9.24 -9.17 6.10
N GLU A 227 8.18 -9.94 6.35
CA GLU A 227 8.27 -11.39 6.55
C GLU A 227 7.70 -12.17 5.36
N LEU A 228 8.49 -12.29 4.29
CA LEU A 228 8.13 -13.01 3.04
C LEU A 228 7.62 -14.43 3.29
N HIS A 229 8.17 -15.13 4.29
CA HIS A 229 7.72 -16.47 4.62
C HIS A 229 6.28 -16.47 5.17
N ARG A 230 5.95 -15.58 6.13
CA ARG A 230 4.58 -15.43 6.64
C ARG A 230 3.62 -15.00 5.54
N ALA A 231 4.07 -14.14 4.63
CA ALA A 231 3.30 -13.70 3.47
C ALA A 231 2.85 -14.86 2.57
N LEU A 232 3.82 -15.70 2.20
CA LEU A 232 3.59 -16.84 1.32
C LEU A 232 2.73 -17.89 2.04
N VAL A 233 3.00 -18.17 3.32
CA VAL A 233 2.22 -19.10 4.13
C VAL A 233 0.78 -18.59 4.36
N ALA A 234 0.59 -17.30 4.65
CA ALA A 234 -0.73 -16.69 4.80
C ALA A 234 -1.53 -16.70 3.49
N GLY A 235 -0.85 -16.70 2.34
CA GLY A 235 -1.43 -16.91 1.02
C GLY A 235 -1.58 -18.39 0.62
N GLY A 236 -1.31 -19.34 1.52
CA GLY A 236 -1.40 -20.78 1.24
C GLY A 236 -0.30 -21.33 0.33
N VAL A 237 0.79 -20.59 0.11
CA VAL A 237 1.93 -21.01 -0.71
C VAL A 237 3.01 -21.61 0.19
N GLU A 238 3.14 -22.94 0.16
CA GLU A 238 4.26 -23.62 0.80
C GLU A 238 5.58 -23.34 0.05
N VAL A 239 6.56 -22.79 0.76
CA VAL A 239 7.90 -22.53 0.22
C VAL A 239 8.70 -23.85 0.23
N GLY A 240 8.48 -24.66 -0.80
CA GLY A 240 9.19 -25.93 -1.01
C GLY A 240 10.20 -25.88 -2.17
N PRO A 241 10.99 -26.95 -2.37
CA PRO A 241 11.92 -27.09 -3.50
C PRO A 241 11.24 -26.94 -4.87
N LEU A 242 9.99 -27.38 -4.98
CA LEU A 242 9.18 -27.24 -6.20
C LEU A 242 8.90 -25.76 -6.50
N THR A 243 8.41 -24.99 -5.52
CA THR A 243 8.11 -23.56 -5.67
C THR A 243 9.36 -22.76 -6.06
N ILE A 244 10.51 -23.07 -5.45
CA ILE A 244 11.80 -22.46 -5.81
C ILE A 244 12.20 -22.85 -7.24
N SER A 245 12.04 -24.11 -7.63
CA SER A 245 12.37 -24.59 -8.98
C SER A 245 11.50 -23.93 -10.05
N ILE A 246 10.21 -23.73 -9.78
CA ILE A 246 9.29 -22.99 -10.66
C ILE A 246 9.73 -21.53 -10.79
N ALA A 247 10.08 -20.87 -9.69
CA ALA A 247 10.56 -19.48 -9.72
C ALA A 247 11.86 -19.33 -10.53
N LEU A 248 12.84 -20.22 -10.31
CA LEU A 248 14.09 -20.24 -11.08
C LEU A 248 13.84 -20.56 -12.56
N GLY A 249 12.95 -21.51 -12.85
CA GLY A 249 12.53 -21.84 -14.22
C GLY A 249 11.88 -20.65 -14.93
N ALA A 250 11.02 -19.89 -14.25
CA ALA A 250 10.40 -18.69 -14.80
C ALA A 250 11.43 -17.60 -15.12
N VAL A 251 12.42 -17.39 -14.25
CA VAL A 251 13.54 -16.46 -14.48
C VAL A 251 14.37 -16.90 -15.70
N ALA A 252 14.73 -18.19 -15.78
CA ALA A 252 15.49 -18.73 -16.90
C ALA A 252 14.71 -18.60 -18.22
N LEU A 253 13.40 -18.84 -18.21
CA LEU A 253 12.53 -18.68 -19.37
C LEU A 253 12.48 -17.21 -19.83
N ALA A 254 12.32 -16.25 -18.92
CA ALA A 254 12.33 -14.82 -19.26
C ALA A 254 13.64 -14.40 -19.95
N VAL A 255 14.78 -14.88 -19.44
CA VAL A 255 16.10 -14.67 -20.05
C VAL A 255 16.17 -15.31 -21.44
N ALA A 256 15.73 -16.56 -21.60
CA ALA A 256 15.73 -17.27 -22.87
C ALA A 256 14.86 -16.55 -23.93
N VAL A 257 13.66 -16.09 -23.55
CA VAL A 257 12.75 -15.32 -24.42
C VAL A 257 13.42 -14.02 -24.87
N PHE A 258 14.06 -13.28 -23.96
CA PHE A 258 14.78 -12.07 -24.33
C PHE A 258 15.90 -12.32 -25.35
N TRP A 259 16.72 -13.36 -25.13
CA TRP A 259 17.79 -13.73 -26.05
C TRP A 259 17.27 -14.20 -27.41
N GLY A 260 16.20 -15.01 -27.42
CA GLY A 260 15.52 -15.43 -28.65
C GLY A 260 15.01 -14.25 -29.46
N CYS A 261 14.32 -13.31 -28.80
CA CYS A 261 13.86 -12.07 -29.44
C CYS A 261 15.02 -11.21 -29.95
N SER A 262 16.12 -11.12 -29.19
CA SER A 262 17.32 -10.37 -29.58
C SER A 262 18.00 -10.99 -30.81
N TRP A 263 18.08 -12.31 -30.86
CA TRP A 263 18.62 -13.04 -32.00
C TRP A 263 17.76 -12.83 -33.26
N LEU A 264 16.43 -12.98 -33.14
CA LEU A 264 15.50 -12.72 -34.25
C LEU A 264 15.57 -11.27 -34.73
N SER A 265 15.55 -10.29 -33.82
CA SER A 265 15.62 -8.87 -34.17
C SER A 265 16.91 -8.53 -34.90
N ARG A 266 18.04 -9.13 -34.50
CA ARG A 266 19.32 -8.99 -35.20
C ARG A 266 19.29 -9.60 -36.60
N ARG A 267 18.64 -10.76 -36.78
CA ARG A 267 18.46 -11.36 -38.11
C ARG A 267 17.61 -10.51 -39.04
N MET A 268 16.65 -9.78 -38.50
CA MET A 268 15.85 -8.82 -39.27
C MET A 268 16.60 -7.53 -39.62
N GLY A 269 17.84 -7.34 -39.16
CA GLY A 269 18.57 -6.09 -39.32
C GLY A 269 17.93 -4.92 -38.57
N ALA A 270 17.13 -5.19 -37.53
CA ALA A 270 16.41 -4.16 -36.80
C ALA A 270 17.40 -3.23 -36.08
N THR A 271 17.41 -1.97 -36.52
CA THR A 271 18.22 -0.92 -35.90
C THR A 271 17.37 0.31 -35.63
N ILE A 272 17.68 1.01 -34.53
CA ILE A 272 17.07 2.30 -34.21
C ILE A 272 18.10 3.20 -33.58
N SER A 273 17.99 4.50 -33.84
CA SER A 273 18.77 5.50 -33.12
C SER A 273 18.06 5.90 -31.83
N PRO A 274 18.77 6.31 -30.76
CA PRO A 274 18.14 6.84 -29.55
C PRO A 274 17.19 8.01 -29.83
N ARG A 275 17.52 8.87 -30.83
CA ARG A 275 16.62 9.93 -31.30
C ARG A 275 15.30 9.37 -31.84
N GLY A 276 15.36 8.27 -32.60
CA GLY A 276 14.17 7.58 -33.10
C GLY A 276 13.27 7.09 -31.96
N LEU A 277 13.85 6.50 -30.91
CA LEU A 277 13.10 6.08 -29.72
C LEU A 277 12.47 7.27 -28.98
N VAL A 278 13.20 8.37 -28.81
CA VAL A 278 12.65 9.60 -28.21
C VAL A 278 11.46 10.12 -29.02
N LEU A 279 11.55 10.10 -30.35
CA LEU A 279 10.44 10.53 -31.21
C LEU A 279 9.23 9.60 -31.08
N ILE A 280 9.43 8.28 -31.10
CA ILE A 280 8.34 7.30 -30.88
C ILE A 280 7.68 7.54 -29.52
N GLY A 281 8.47 7.70 -28.46
CA GLY A 281 7.97 7.99 -27.13
C GLY A 281 7.19 9.31 -27.08
N ALA A 282 7.72 10.38 -27.66
CA ALA A 282 7.05 11.68 -27.69
C ALA A 282 5.71 11.63 -28.43
N VAL A 283 5.66 10.97 -29.59
CA VAL A 283 4.42 10.78 -30.36
C VAL A 283 3.42 9.95 -29.56
N ALA A 284 3.84 8.83 -28.98
CA ALA A 284 2.97 7.99 -28.16
C ALA A 284 2.44 8.74 -26.93
N TRP A 285 3.27 9.54 -26.27
CA TRP A 285 2.86 10.34 -25.11
C TRP A 285 1.88 11.44 -25.50
N VAL A 286 2.12 12.18 -26.58
CA VAL A 286 1.19 13.21 -27.08
C VAL A 286 -0.15 12.56 -27.47
N ALA A 287 -0.11 11.46 -28.22
CA ALA A 287 -1.32 10.71 -28.58
C ALA A 287 -2.07 10.21 -27.34
N PHE A 288 -1.35 9.74 -26.31
CA PHE A 288 -1.93 9.37 -25.03
C PHE A 288 -2.60 10.56 -24.33
N GLN A 289 -1.99 11.75 -24.32
CA GLN A 289 -2.63 12.95 -23.77
C GLN A 289 -3.92 13.31 -24.52
N VAL A 290 -3.91 13.19 -25.85
CA VAL A 290 -5.09 13.46 -26.68
C VAL A 290 -6.19 12.45 -26.38
N GLU A 291 -5.86 11.16 -26.27
CA GLU A 291 -6.82 10.11 -25.86
C GLU A 291 -7.40 10.38 -24.48
N GLN A 292 -6.56 10.65 -23.47
CA GLN A 292 -7.03 10.95 -22.11
C GLN A 292 -7.90 12.21 -22.06
N GLY A 293 -7.59 13.22 -22.88
CA GLY A 293 -8.40 14.42 -23.05
C GLY A 293 -9.75 14.12 -23.71
N ALA A 294 -9.78 13.30 -24.76
CA ALA A 294 -11.02 12.81 -25.38
C ALA A 294 -11.86 11.97 -24.40
N GLY A 295 -11.20 11.15 -23.58
CA GLY A 295 -11.80 10.36 -22.52
C GLY A 295 -12.57 11.17 -21.49
N VAL A 296 -12.26 12.47 -21.30
CA VAL A 296 -13.08 13.37 -20.45
C VAL A 296 -14.53 13.47 -20.96
N PHE A 297 -14.73 13.39 -22.27
CA PHE A 297 -16.03 13.49 -22.93
C PHE A 297 -16.62 12.12 -23.27
N LEU A 298 -15.78 11.14 -23.65
CA LEU A 298 -16.22 9.81 -24.07
C LEU A 298 -16.50 8.85 -22.91
N LYS A 299 -15.80 9.01 -21.78
CA LYS A 299 -15.90 8.12 -20.62
C LYS A 299 -16.76 8.75 -19.52
N SER A 300 -17.66 7.95 -18.97
CA SER A 300 -18.43 8.35 -17.79
C SER A 300 -17.51 8.65 -16.60
N ARG A 301 -18.00 9.39 -15.60
CA ARG A 301 -17.27 9.63 -14.36
C ARG A 301 -16.84 8.32 -13.69
N ALA A 302 -17.73 7.32 -13.68
CA ALA A 302 -17.44 6.01 -13.10
C ALA A 302 -16.29 5.31 -13.86
N TRP A 303 -16.30 5.37 -15.20
CA TRP A 303 -15.21 4.86 -16.03
C TRP A 303 -13.87 5.51 -15.72
N ARG A 304 -13.82 6.86 -15.68
CA ARG A 304 -12.58 7.57 -15.40
C ARG A 304 -12.03 7.28 -14.00
N TRP A 305 -12.89 7.17 -13.00
CA TRP A 305 -12.49 6.75 -11.65
C TRP A 305 -12.03 5.30 -11.59
N TRP A 306 -12.70 4.41 -12.32
CA TRP A 306 -12.30 3.01 -12.42
C TRP A 306 -10.92 2.89 -13.05
N GLU A 307 -10.69 3.50 -14.21
CA GLU A 307 -9.40 3.53 -14.92
C GLU A 307 -8.29 4.07 -13.99
N MET A 308 -8.56 5.17 -13.28
CA MET A 308 -7.62 5.81 -12.34
C MET A 308 -7.27 4.94 -11.11
N LYS A 309 -8.17 4.05 -10.68
CA LYS A 309 -7.97 3.13 -9.55
C LYS A 309 -7.28 1.84 -10.00
N THR A 310 -7.67 1.31 -11.15
CA THR A 310 -7.13 0.07 -11.72
C THR A 310 -5.68 0.27 -12.16
N TYR A 311 -5.40 1.33 -12.93
CA TYR A 311 -4.09 1.59 -13.50
C TYR A 311 -3.37 2.69 -12.73
N ARG A 312 -2.32 2.31 -11.98
CA ARG A 312 -1.62 3.20 -11.04
C ARG A 312 -0.59 4.13 -11.68
N LEU A 313 -0.05 3.78 -12.86
CA LEU A 313 0.92 4.63 -13.56
C LEU A 313 0.18 5.78 -14.27
N ARG A 314 0.15 6.95 -13.63
CA ARG A 314 -0.55 8.15 -14.12
C ARG A 314 0.44 9.06 -14.82
N MET A 315 0.26 9.26 -16.12
CA MET A 315 1.05 10.21 -16.90
C MET A 315 0.14 11.18 -17.63
N THR A 316 -0.94 11.61 -16.99
CA THR A 316 -2.00 12.45 -17.56
C THR A 316 -2.43 13.53 -16.54
N PRO A 317 -2.68 14.77 -16.97
CA PRO A 317 -3.26 15.81 -16.12
C PRO A 317 -4.79 15.67 -15.98
N PHE A 318 -5.43 14.79 -16.76
CA PHE A 318 -6.90 14.65 -16.81
C PHE A 318 -7.40 13.80 -15.64
N VAL A 319 -7.60 14.44 -14.48
CA VAL A 319 -8.08 13.77 -13.25
C VAL A 319 -9.61 13.83 -13.19
N PRO A 320 -10.33 12.71 -12.92
CA PRO A 320 -11.76 12.77 -12.68
C PRO A 320 -12.06 13.59 -11.40
N PRO A 321 -13.16 14.37 -11.38
CA PRO A 321 -13.46 15.24 -10.25
C PRO A 321 -13.63 14.43 -8.94
N PRO A 322 -13.00 14.88 -7.83
CA PRO A 322 -13.07 14.22 -6.52
C PRO A 322 -14.48 14.27 -5.95
N GLY A 323 -14.87 13.19 -5.26
CA GLY A 323 -16.18 13.09 -4.61
C GLY A 323 -17.34 12.94 -5.60
N VAL A 324 -18.45 12.37 -5.13
CA VAL A 324 -19.71 12.31 -5.89
C VAL A 324 -20.46 13.64 -5.78
N ALA A 325 -20.22 14.36 -4.69
CA ALA A 325 -20.68 15.71 -4.43
C ALA A 325 -19.59 16.46 -3.66
N SER A 326 -19.61 17.78 -3.75
CA SER A 326 -18.82 18.67 -2.89
C SER A 326 -19.79 19.52 -2.09
N PHE A 327 -19.58 19.58 -0.79
CA PHE A 327 -20.37 20.41 0.11
C PHE A 327 -19.42 21.21 1.01
N LYS A 328 -19.77 22.47 1.26
CA LYS A 328 -19.15 23.24 2.33
C LYS A 328 -19.88 22.88 3.61
N ALA A 329 -19.23 22.08 4.47
CA ALA A 329 -19.73 21.81 5.81
C ALA A 329 -18.80 22.47 6.83
N ALA A 330 -19.39 23.19 7.78
CA ALA A 330 -18.74 23.49 9.04
C ALA A 330 -19.12 22.35 9.99
N LEU A 331 -18.17 21.48 10.30
CA LEU A 331 -18.39 20.40 11.23
C LEU A 331 -18.17 20.96 12.64
N ALA A 332 -19.20 20.86 13.48
CA ALA A 332 -19.02 21.15 14.90
C ALA A 332 -17.96 20.21 15.46
N ASP A 333 -16.95 20.77 16.11
CA ASP A 333 -16.04 20.01 16.95
C ASP A 333 -16.44 20.28 18.40
N PRO A 334 -17.20 19.38 19.04
CA PRO A 334 -17.46 19.48 20.46
C PRO A 334 -16.17 19.08 21.18
N LEU A 335 -15.19 19.99 21.18
CA LEU A 335 -14.12 19.95 22.15
C LEU A 335 -14.77 20.16 23.50
N ALA A 336 -15.15 19.07 24.14
CA ALA A 336 -15.55 19.10 25.52
C ALA A 336 -14.36 19.68 26.29
N SER A 337 -14.46 20.96 26.65
CA SER A 337 -13.62 21.49 27.71
C SER A 337 -13.89 20.60 28.92
N PRO A 338 -12.87 20.02 29.55
CA PRO A 338 -13.10 19.16 30.70
C PRO A 338 -13.94 19.96 31.70
N SER A 339 -15.20 19.55 31.91
CA SER A 339 -16.06 20.28 32.85
C SER A 339 -15.37 20.27 34.21
N ASP A 340 -15.63 21.31 35.01
CA ASP A 340 -15.31 21.33 36.43
C ASP A 340 -15.81 20.05 37.13
N SER A 341 -15.28 19.79 38.32
CA SER A 341 -15.52 18.58 39.11
C SER A 341 -16.97 18.07 39.03
N LEU A 342 -17.14 16.91 38.41
CA LEU A 342 -18.45 16.26 38.27
C LEU A 342 -18.82 15.59 39.60
N THR A 343 -19.70 16.23 40.38
CA THR A 343 -20.23 15.60 41.60
C THR A 343 -21.53 14.88 41.27
N LEU A 344 -21.49 13.55 41.30
CA LEU A 344 -22.65 12.71 41.02
C LEU A 344 -23.34 12.30 42.32
N LYS A 345 -24.66 12.54 42.39
CA LYS A 345 -25.49 12.14 43.54
C LYS A 345 -25.54 10.62 43.72
N GLN A 346 -25.52 9.89 42.60
CA GLN A 346 -25.50 8.44 42.55
C GLN A 346 -24.44 7.99 41.56
N ARG A 347 -23.84 6.83 41.84
CA ARG A 347 -22.83 6.21 41.00
C ARG A 347 -23.24 4.76 40.73
N PRO A 348 -24.27 4.51 39.90
CA PRO A 348 -24.59 3.14 39.49
C PRO A 348 -23.41 2.54 38.72
N ASP A 349 -23.30 1.21 38.69
CA ASP A 349 -22.36 0.56 37.77
C ASP A 349 -22.81 0.80 36.32
N VAL A 350 -21.86 1.09 35.44
CA VAL A 350 -22.08 1.33 34.02
C VAL A 350 -21.28 0.33 33.22
N PHE A 351 -21.97 -0.39 32.33
CA PHE A 351 -21.37 -1.38 31.43
C PHE A 351 -21.44 -0.86 30.01
N PHE A 352 -20.30 -0.87 29.33
CA PHE A 352 -20.14 -0.42 27.95
C PHE A 352 -19.61 -1.58 27.11
N PHE A 353 -20.52 -2.22 26.38
CA PHE A 353 -20.23 -3.35 25.51
C PHE A 353 -20.09 -2.86 24.07
N VAL A 354 -18.91 -3.07 23.48
CA VAL A 354 -18.66 -2.79 22.06
C VAL A 354 -18.70 -4.10 21.29
N VAL A 355 -19.57 -4.22 20.30
CA VAL A 355 -19.66 -5.42 19.46
C VAL A 355 -19.18 -5.05 18.06
N GLU A 356 -18.10 -5.69 17.61
CA GLU A 356 -17.48 -5.42 16.33
C GLU A 356 -18.40 -5.84 15.16
N THR A 357 -18.48 -5.04 14.10
CA THR A 357 -19.23 -5.35 12.88
C THR A 357 -20.72 -5.71 13.08
N LEU A 358 -21.34 -5.38 14.22
CA LEU A 358 -22.76 -5.66 14.46
C LEU A 358 -23.65 -4.68 13.69
N ARG A 359 -24.44 -5.19 12.74
CA ARG A 359 -25.43 -4.40 11.99
C ARG A 359 -26.86 -4.69 12.43
N SER A 360 -27.71 -3.66 12.40
CA SER A 360 -29.12 -3.79 12.76
C SER A 360 -29.89 -4.79 11.88
N ASP A 361 -29.51 -4.92 10.60
CA ASP A 361 -30.13 -5.85 9.65
C ASP A 361 -29.62 -7.30 9.77
N ALA A 362 -28.65 -7.54 10.66
CA ALA A 362 -28.19 -8.89 11.03
C ALA A 362 -28.91 -9.44 12.27
N LEU A 363 -29.56 -8.57 13.07
CA LEU A 363 -30.30 -8.97 14.26
C LEU A 363 -31.59 -9.68 13.86
N ARG A 364 -31.61 -11.00 14.01
CA ARG A 364 -32.72 -11.88 13.66
C ARG A 364 -33.17 -12.69 14.87
N PRO A 365 -34.47 -12.90 15.08
CA PRO A 365 -34.95 -13.78 16.16
C PRO A 365 -34.38 -15.20 16.08
N GLU A 366 -34.06 -15.69 14.88
CA GLU A 366 -33.57 -17.04 14.66
C GLU A 366 -32.08 -17.21 15.05
N SER A 367 -31.23 -16.22 14.75
CA SER A 367 -29.79 -16.29 15.03
C SER A 367 -29.34 -15.50 16.26
N THR A 368 -30.09 -14.47 16.65
CA THR A 368 -29.79 -13.60 17.80
C THR A 368 -31.00 -13.44 18.74
N PRO A 369 -31.66 -14.53 19.18
CA PRO A 369 -32.91 -14.46 19.94
C PRO A 369 -32.82 -13.62 21.22
N PHE A 370 -31.69 -13.73 21.94
CA PHE A 370 -31.45 -12.97 23.16
C PHE A 370 -31.33 -11.47 22.89
N LEU A 371 -30.59 -11.05 21.86
CA LEU A 371 -30.41 -9.63 21.52
C LEU A 371 -31.70 -9.02 21.00
N CYS A 372 -32.47 -9.75 20.19
CA CYS A 372 -33.79 -9.30 19.74
C CYS A 372 -34.74 -9.07 20.91
N ARG A 373 -34.85 -10.04 21.84
CA ARG A 373 -35.69 -9.88 23.03
C ARG A 373 -35.23 -8.71 23.89
N TRP A 374 -33.93 -8.62 24.16
CA TRP A 374 -33.36 -7.53 24.95
C TRP A 374 -33.64 -6.16 24.33
N ARG A 375 -33.49 -6.03 23.00
CA ARG A 375 -33.84 -4.82 22.25
C ARG A 375 -35.32 -4.46 22.37
N ASP A 376 -36.21 -5.44 22.21
CA ASP A 376 -37.66 -5.19 22.07
C ASP A 376 -38.37 -5.02 23.42
N GLU A 377 -37.88 -5.68 24.48
CA GLU A 377 -38.57 -5.77 25.77
C GLU A 377 -37.88 -4.99 26.91
N GLU A 378 -36.55 -4.83 26.87
CA GLU A 378 -35.78 -4.31 28.02
C GLU A 378 -35.07 -2.97 27.72
N CYS A 379 -34.69 -2.73 26.46
CA CYS A 379 -33.94 -1.55 26.07
C CYS A 379 -34.81 -0.31 25.87
N GLN A 380 -34.20 0.85 26.09
CA GLN A 380 -34.75 2.11 25.62
C GLN A 380 -34.86 2.09 24.09
N GLN A 381 -36.05 2.40 23.58
CA GLN A 381 -36.33 2.42 22.15
C GLN A 381 -35.68 3.65 21.49
N LEU A 382 -34.53 3.44 20.86
CA LEU A 382 -33.87 4.44 20.01
C LEU A 382 -34.38 4.27 18.57
N GLN A 383 -35.04 5.29 18.02
CA GLN A 383 -35.66 5.19 16.68
C GLN A 383 -34.64 4.87 15.59
N HIS A 384 -33.55 5.64 15.54
CA HIS A 384 -32.51 5.50 14.53
C HIS A 384 -31.13 5.76 15.15
N THR A 385 -30.20 4.84 14.93
CA THR A 385 -28.80 4.96 15.34
C THR A 385 -27.90 4.62 14.16
N TRP A 386 -26.91 5.46 13.88
CA TRP A 386 -25.94 5.22 12.81
C TRP A 386 -24.54 5.17 13.38
N ALA A 387 -23.72 4.25 12.88
CA ALA A 387 -22.30 4.24 13.19
C ALA A 387 -21.65 5.52 12.65
N ALA A 388 -20.77 6.13 13.44
CA ALA A 388 -20.03 7.31 13.00
C ALA A 388 -19.05 6.98 11.86
N SER A 389 -18.58 5.71 11.79
CA SER A 389 -17.67 5.22 10.77
C SER A 389 -17.92 3.75 10.46
N ASN A 390 -17.36 3.29 9.34
CA ASN A 390 -17.26 1.89 8.95
C ASN A 390 -15.91 1.25 9.33
N ALA A 391 -15.11 1.91 10.17
CA ALA A 391 -13.83 1.41 10.65
C ALA A 391 -13.74 1.46 12.19
N THR A 392 -13.25 0.39 12.82
CA THR A 392 -13.21 0.21 14.28
C THR A 392 -12.56 1.39 15.01
N HIS A 393 -11.35 1.79 14.60
CA HIS A 393 -10.60 2.89 15.24
C HIS A 393 -11.35 4.22 15.24
N LEU A 394 -12.03 4.52 14.13
CA LEU A 394 -12.81 5.73 13.97
C LEU A 394 -14.12 5.67 14.76
N SER A 395 -14.80 4.53 14.77
CA SER A 395 -16.03 4.33 15.54
C SER A 395 -15.77 4.41 17.03
N TRP A 396 -14.71 3.77 17.53
CA TRP A 396 -14.30 3.86 18.95
C TRP A 396 -13.96 5.29 19.33
N PHE A 397 -13.16 5.97 18.51
CA PHE A 397 -12.83 7.38 18.74
C PHE A 397 -14.11 8.21 18.87
N SER A 398 -15.07 8.05 17.96
CA SER A 398 -16.32 8.80 18.02
C SER A 398 -17.18 8.48 19.24
N MET A 399 -17.32 7.20 19.60
CA MET A 399 -18.08 6.79 20.78
C MET A 399 -17.47 7.31 22.08
N LEU A 400 -16.14 7.21 22.23
CA LEU A 400 -15.45 7.53 23.48
C LEU A 400 -15.10 9.02 23.61
N SER A 401 -14.99 9.74 22.50
CA SER A 401 -14.71 11.18 22.51
C SER A 401 -15.93 12.06 22.28
N GLY A 402 -17.02 11.53 21.71
CA GLY A 402 -18.15 12.33 21.27
C GLY A 402 -17.85 13.19 20.03
N ARG A 403 -16.73 12.96 19.33
CA ARG A 403 -16.28 13.75 18.18
C ARG A 403 -16.46 12.98 16.87
N LEU A 404 -16.62 13.70 15.77
CA LEU A 404 -16.71 13.08 14.44
C LEU A 404 -15.37 12.42 14.03
N PRO A 405 -15.38 11.31 13.27
CA PRO A 405 -14.17 10.58 12.89
C PRO A 405 -13.09 11.41 12.18
N ILE A 406 -13.49 12.48 11.49
CA ILE A 406 -12.55 13.38 10.80
C ILE A 406 -11.54 14.03 11.77
N TYR A 407 -11.88 14.09 13.05
CA TYR A 407 -11.05 14.64 14.11
C TYR A 407 -10.15 13.60 14.80
N TRP A 408 -10.19 12.35 14.34
CA TRP A 408 -9.41 11.26 14.95
C TRP A 408 -7.92 11.55 14.96
N GLU A 409 -7.36 12.04 13.85
CA GLU A 409 -5.92 12.32 13.75
C GLU A 409 -5.48 13.36 14.78
N ASP A 410 -6.28 14.41 15.00
CA ASP A 410 -6.00 15.39 16.03
C ASP A 410 -6.15 14.80 17.44
N GLY A 411 -7.12 13.91 17.68
CA GLY A 411 -7.21 13.13 18.92
C GLY A 411 -5.96 12.26 19.17
N ARG A 412 -5.49 11.57 18.13
CA ARG A 412 -4.29 10.72 18.15
C ARG A 412 -3.03 11.52 18.46
N LEU A 413 -2.88 12.71 17.85
CA LEU A 413 -1.75 13.61 18.07
C LEU A 413 -1.75 14.23 19.47
N ARG A 414 -2.91 14.67 19.96
CA ARG A 414 -3.04 15.20 21.33
C ARG A 414 -2.74 14.14 22.39
N GLY A 415 -3.25 12.93 22.17
CA GLY A 415 -3.13 11.82 23.10
C GLY A 415 -3.88 12.06 24.42
N GLY A 416 -3.78 11.07 25.31
CA GLY A 416 -4.54 11.05 26.56
C GLY A 416 -5.88 10.34 26.41
N PRO A 417 -6.57 10.06 27.54
CA PRO A 417 -7.84 9.36 27.50
C PRO A 417 -8.92 10.21 26.84
N ALA A 418 -9.79 9.56 26.09
CA ALA A 418 -10.93 10.21 25.48
C ALA A 418 -11.88 10.79 26.55
N PRO A 419 -12.65 11.85 26.21
CA PRO A 419 -13.59 12.51 27.12
C PRO A 419 -14.47 11.60 27.98
N LEU A 420 -15.04 10.51 27.44
CA LEU A 420 -15.92 9.63 28.20
C LEU A 420 -15.20 8.91 29.36
N PRO A 421 -14.17 8.06 29.13
CA PRO A 421 -13.46 7.40 30.23
C PRO A 421 -12.81 8.41 31.19
N ALA A 422 -12.29 9.53 30.68
CA ALA A 422 -11.73 10.60 31.52
C ALA A 422 -12.77 11.24 32.45
N THR A 423 -14.00 11.45 31.97
CA THR A 423 -15.08 12.07 32.74
C THR A 423 -15.65 11.11 33.77
N MET A 424 -15.82 9.83 33.42
CA MET A 424 -16.25 8.80 34.37
C MET A 424 -15.26 8.69 35.54
N ARG A 425 -13.95 8.62 35.25
CA ARG A 425 -12.92 8.58 36.29
C ARG A 425 -12.96 9.81 37.21
N ARG A 426 -13.09 11.01 36.64
CA ARG A 426 -13.23 12.26 37.43
C ARG A 426 -14.50 12.31 38.27
N GLY A 427 -15.58 11.66 37.81
CA GLY A 427 -16.82 11.47 38.57
C GLY A 427 -16.71 10.45 39.72
N GLY A 428 -15.51 9.90 39.96
CA GLY A 428 -15.26 8.93 41.02
C GLY A 428 -15.66 7.50 40.65
N TYR A 429 -15.73 7.18 39.36
CA TYR A 429 -15.80 5.79 38.90
C TYR A 429 -14.42 5.16 38.84
N ARG A 430 -14.35 3.86 39.11
CA ARG A 430 -13.23 3.00 38.72
C ARG A 430 -13.45 2.59 37.26
N VAL A 431 -12.52 2.97 36.38
CA VAL A 431 -12.60 2.71 34.94
C VAL A 431 -11.73 1.52 34.58
N GLU A 432 -12.37 0.44 34.14
CA GLU A 432 -11.71 -0.78 33.71
C GLU A 432 -12.05 -1.07 32.26
N ALA A 433 -11.04 -1.19 31.41
CA ALA A 433 -11.19 -1.59 30.02
C ALA A 433 -10.50 -2.94 29.79
N ARG A 434 -11.23 -3.90 29.24
CA ARG A 434 -10.76 -5.24 28.94
C ARG A 434 -11.10 -5.62 27.49
N MET A 435 -10.11 -6.02 26.71
CA MET A 435 -10.30 -6.28 25.29
C MET A 435 -9.74 -7.63 24.87
N VAL A 436 -10.45 -8.29 23.95
CA VAL A 436 -10.24 -9.70 23.56
C VAL A 436 -9.27 -9.89 22.39
N SER A 437 -8.71 -8.80 21.86
CA SER A 437 -7.81 -8.76 20.71
C SER A 437 -6.73 -7.68 20.92
N ASP A 438 -5.77 -7.61 19.98
CA ASP A 438 -4.81 -6.50 19.95
C ASP A 438 -5.48 -5.25 19.36
N TYR A 439 -5.96 -4.39 20.25
CA TYR A 439 -6.58 -3.13 19.86
C TYR A 439 -5.60 -1.95 19.86
N ASP A 440 -4.28 -2.17 19.91
CA ASP A 440 -3.31 -1.06 19.76
C ASP A 440 -2.99 -0.72 18.29
N TYR A 441 -3.58 -1.47 17.35
CA TYR A 441 -3.55 -1.13 15.93
C TYR A 441 -3.98 0.32 15.69
N MET A 442 -3.19 1.06 14.89
CA MET A 442 -3.40 2.48 14.61
C MET A 442 -3.46 3.38 15.86
N ASP A 443 -2.68 3.09 16.91
CA ASP A 443 -2.65 3.85 18.16
C ASP A 443 -4.02 3.94 18.86
N MET A 444 -4.91 2.97 18.63
CA MET A 444 -6.28 2.99 19.14
C MET A 444 -6.35 3.02 20.67
N ILE A 445 -5.52 2.23 21.36
CA ILE A 445 -5.47 2.23 22.83
C ILE A 445 -5.05 3.60 23.33
N ARG A 446 -3.95 4.13 22.79
CA ARG A 446 -3.42 5.43 23.16
C ARG A 446 -4.41 6.57 22.91
N THR A 447 -5.15 6.52 21.80
CA THR A 447 -6.11 7.57 21.41
C THR A 447 -7.35 7.58 22.29
N ASN A 448 -7.79 6.40 22.76
CA ASN A 448 -9.04 6.26 23.50
C ASN A 448 -8.84 6.24 25.02
N PHE A 449 -7.74 5.66 25.50
CA PHE A 449 -7.49 5.43 26.93
C PHE A 449 -6.25 6.15 27.45
N GLY A 450 -5.46 6.77 26.57
CA GLY A 450 -4.21 7.42 26.93
C GLY A 450 -3.13 6.42 27.33
N ARG A 451 -2.27 6.81 28.27
CA ARG A 451 -1.24 5.96 28.85
C ARG A 451 -1.87 5.02 29.90
N PRO A 452 -1.32 3.81 30.14
CA PRO A 452 -1.92 2.83 31.05
C PRO A 452 -2.30 3.36 32.45
N HIS A 453 -1.49 4.24 33.04
CA HIS A 453 -1.77 4.84 34.36
C HIS A 453 -2.98 5.79 34.39
N GLN A 454 -3.48 6.19 33.22
CA GLN A 454 -4.65 7.06 33.08
C GLN A 454 -5.97 6.29 33.15
N MET A 455 -5.93 4.95 33.16
CA MET A 455 -7.03 4.05 33.53
C MET A 455 -6.75 3.36 34.86
N ASP A 456 -7.76 2.77 35.50
CA ASP A 456 -7.56 1.96 36.70
C ASP A 456 -7.20 0.52 36.33
N LEU A 457 -7.73 0.02 35.22
CA LEU A 457 -7.27 -1.19 34.56
C LEU A 457 -7.42 -1.06 33.04
N LEU A 458 -6.38 -1.48 32.32
CA LEU A 458 -6.39 -1.60 30.87
C LEU A 458 -5.74 -2.93 30.50
N GLU A 459 -6.55 -3.88 30.07
CA GLU A 459 -6.16 -5.24 29.70
C GLU A 459 -6.49 -5.48 28.23
N TYR A 460 -5.49 -5.87 27.44
CA TYR A 460 -5.65 -6.18 26.01
C TYR A 460 -4.62 -7.23 25.61
N LEU A 461 -4.83 -7.88 24.46
CA LEU A 461 -3.96 -8.97 24.01
C LEU A 461 -2.80 -8.43 23.17
N ASN A 462 -1.66 -8.16 23.80
CA ASN A 462 -0.42 -7.88 23.06
C ASN A 462 0.16 -9.17 22.41
N GLU A 463 1.18 -9.02 21.57
CA GLU A 463 1.83 -10.13 20.85
C GLU A 463 2.32 -11.29 21.76
N ALA A 464 2.68 -10.99 23.01
CA ALA A 464 3.21 -11.99 23.95
C ALA A 464 2.12 -12.74 24.73
N SER A 465 0.83 -12.42 24.50
CA SER A 465 -0.26 -13.00 25.27
C SER A 465 -0.45 -14.49 24.99
N ARG A 466 -0.57 -15.28 26.06
CA ARG A 466 -0.94 -16.71 25.98
C ARG A 466 -2.38 -16.93 25.52
N GLU A 467 -3.22 -15.89 25.56
CA GLU A 467 -4.61 -15.99 25.08
C GLU A 467 -4.69 -16.23 23.58
N HIS A 468 -3.63 -15.93 22.80
CA HIS A 468 -3.57 -16.25 21.37
C HIS A 468 -3.64 -17.76 21.06
N LEU A 469 -3.54 -18.62 22.07
CA LEU A 469 -3.78 -20.07 21.96
C LEU A 469 -5.26 -20.42 21.77
N PHE A 470 -6.17 -19.52 22.11
CA PHE A 470 -7.62 -19.71 22.00
C PHE A 470 -8.18 -18.95 20.79
N LYS A 471 -9.23 -19.51 20.17
CA LYS A 471 -9.98 -18.80 19.12
C LYS A 471 -10.78 -17.64 19.74
N THR A 472 -11.20 -16.68 18.92
CA THR A 472 -11.84 -15.44 19.39
C THR A 472 -13.04 -15.66 20.31
N PRO A 473 -14.02 -16.54 20.00
CA PRO A 473 -15.18 -16.75 20.88
C PRO A 473 -14.79 -17.27 22.27
N GLU A 474 -13.79 -18.14 22.37
CA GLU A 474 -13.29 -18.65 23.65
C GLU A 474 -12.58 -17.57 24.46
N ARG A 475 -11.84 -16.67 23.78
CA ARG A 475 -11.21 -15.50 24.43
C ARG A 475 -12.26 -14.55 24.99
N GLU A 476 -13.35 -14.32 24.27
CA GLU A 476 -14.47 -13.49 24.73
C GLU A 476 -15.13 -14.03 25.99
N VAL A 477 -15.44 -15.34 26.03
CA VAL A 477 -16.03 -15.97 27.22
C VAL A 477 -15.10 -15.80 28.42
N ARG A 478 -13.79 -16.08 28.24
CA ARG A 478 -12.79 -15.92 29.31
C ARG A 478 -12.67 -14.48 29.78
N MET A 479 -12.74 -13.51 28.86
CA MET A 479 -12.67 -12.10 29.22
C MET A 479 -13.93 -11.64 29.96
N LEU A 480 -15.11 -12.11 29.54
CA LEU A 480 -16.36 -11.83 30.23
C LEU A 480 -16.39 -12.44 31.64
N ASP A 481 -15.83 -13.62 31.84
CA ASP A 481 -15.65 -14.22 33.17
C ASP A 481 -14.78 -13.32 34.07
N ARG A 482 -13.69 -12.73 33.55
CA ARG A 482 -12.86 -11.76 34.30
C ARG A 482 -13.60 -10.48 34.64
N VAL A 483 -14.44 -9.98 33.71
CA VAL A 483 -15.32 -8.83 34.00
C VAL A 483 -16.30 -9.19 35.12
N ARG A 484 -16.93 -10.37 35.06
CA ARG A 484 -17.84 -10.85 36.11
C ARG A 484 -17.16 -10.96 37.47
N GLU A 485 -15.95 -11.53 37.53
CA GLU A 485 -15.16 -11.62 38.76
C GLU A 485 -14.86 -10.24 39.34
N SER A 486 -14.47 -9.28 38.50
CA SER A 486 -14.16 -7.92 38.96
C SER A 486 -15.40 -7.17 39.47
N VAL A 487 -16.58 -7.42 38.86
CA VAL A 487 -17.88 -6.88 39.32
C VAL A 487 -18.32 -7.51 40.65
N GLN A 488 -18.18 -8.83 40.79
CA GLN A 488 -18.56 -9.57 42.01
C GLN A 488 -17.60 -9.33 43.17
N GLY A 489 -16.34 -9.02 42.89
CA GLY A 489 -15.30 -8.77 43.89
C GLY A 489 -15.39 -7.40 44.59
N ARG A 490 -16.44 -6.61 44.36
CA ARG A 490 -16.58 -5.24 44.89
C ARG A 490 -18.01 -4.94 45.37
N PRO A 491 -18.19 -3.92 46.21
CA PRO A 491 -19.51 -3.35 46.47
C PRO A 491 -20.14 -2.80 45.17
N ALA A 492 -21.46 -2.91 45.08
CA ALA A 492 -22.24 -2.37 43.97
C ALA A 492 -22.06 -0.85 43.86
N GLY A 493 -21.93 -0.37 42.62
CA GLY A 493 -21.79 1.04 42.28
C GLY A 493 -20.36 1.51 42.02
N GLY A 494 -20.26 2.55 41.20
CA GLY A 494 -19.03 3.27 40.89
C GLY A 494 -18.03 2.50 40.02
N GLY A 495 -18.45 1.45 39.32
CA GLY A 495 -17.69 0.78 38.27
C GLY A 495 -18.08 1.27 36.89
N PHE A 496 -17.10 1.55 36.03
CA PHE A 496 -17.30 1.77 34.61
C PHE A 496 -16.50 0.72 33.83
N TRP A 497 -17.22 -0.21 33.22
CA TRP A 497 -16.68 -1.42 32.61
C TRP A 497 -16.77 -1.31 31.10
N ILE A 498 -15.63 -1.34 30.42
CA ILE A 498 -15.56 -1.29 28.96
C ILE A 498 -15.06 -2.64 28.48
N THR A 499 -15.82 -3.32 27.63
CA THR A 499 -15.39 -4.56 26.99
C THR A 499 -15.77 -4.60 25.53
N ALA A 500 -14.98 -5.32 24.74
CA ALA A 500 -15.17 -5.47 23.31
C ALA A 500 -15.32 -6.94 22.91
N PHE A 501 -16.20 -7.19 21.94
CA PHE A 501 -16.42 -8.47 21.28
C PHE A 501 -16.02 -8.36 19.81
N ASP A 502 -15.30 -9.36 19.33
CA ASP A 502 -14.59 -9.44 18.06
C ASP A 502 -14.95 -10.71 17.27
N ALA A 503 -15.75 -11.63 17.80
CA ALA A 503 -16.16 -12.86 17.13
C ALA A 503 -16.99 -12.59 15.86
N THR A 504 -17.74 -11.49 15.87
CA THR A 504 -18.49 -10.94 14.72
C THR A 504 -17.62 -10.15 13.76
N HIS A 505 -16.33 -9.91 14.06
CA HIS A 505 -15.38 -9.40 13.08
C HIS A 505 -15.12 -10.48 12.03
N TYR A 506 -14.82 -10.06 10.80
CA TYR A 506 -14.39 -10.98 9.75
C TYR A 506 -13.18 -11.82 10.24
N PRO A 507 -13.22 -13.16 10.13
CA PRO A 507 -14.09 -13.91 9.23
C PRO A 507 -15.35 -14.55 9.85
N TYR A 508 -15.92 -13.98 10.91
CA TYR A 508 -17.11 -14.48 11.61
C TYR A 508 -16.85 -15.85 12.23
N GLN A 509 -16.41 -15.83 13.49
CA GLN A 509 -16.04 -17.03 14.22
C GLN A 509 -17.08 -17.34 15.28
N TRP A 510 -17.37 -18.61 15.45
CA TRP A 510 -18.21 -19.10 16.53
C TRP A 510 -17.56 -20.30 17.21
N ASN A 511 -17.98 -20.58 18.44
CA ASN A 511 -17.51 -21.73 19.18
C ASN A 511 -17.87 -23.04 18.44
N SER A 512 -17.03 -24.08 18.53
CA SER A 512 -17.32 -25.36 17.88
C SER A 512 -18.61 -26.04 18.35
N LYS A 513 -19.15 -25.63 19.51
CA LYS A 513 -20.43 -26.10 20.06
C LYS A 513 -21.63 -25.31 19.55
N PHE A 514 -21.43 -24.18 18.87
CA PHE A 514 -22.50 -23.41 18.26
C PHE A 514 -22.88 -24.06 16.92
N ALA A 515 -24.14 -24.45 16.80
CA ALA A 515 -24.72 -24.96 15.56
C ALA A 515 -25.31 -23.76 14.79
N PRO A 516 -24.75 -23.38 13.63
CA PRO A 516 -25.23 -22.23 12.88
C PRO A 516 -26.67 -22.45 12.41
N PRO A 517 -27.60 -21.52 12.71
CA PRO A 517 -29.03 -21.69 12.38
C PRO A 517 -29.34 -21.46 10.89
N VAL A 518 -28.49 -20.73 10.17
CA VAL A 518 -28.61 -20.49 8.73
C VAL A 518 -27.74 -21.51 7.98
N PRO A 519 -28.34 -22.47 7.26
CA PRO A 519 -27.59 -23.45 6.45
C PRO A 519 -27.07 -22.82 5.16
N ASP A 520 -26.30 -23.59 4.38
CA ASP A 520 -25.74 -23.15 3.09
C ASP A 520 -24.98 -21.82 3.21
N TYR A 521 -23.96 -21.82 4.07
CA TYR A 521 -23.06 -20.70 4.28
C TYR A 521 -21.66 -21.05 3.76
N GLU A 522 -20.82 -20.03 3.56
CA GLU A 522 -19.46 -20.25 3.09
C GLU A 522 -18.59 -20.79 4.23
N GLU A 523 -18.11 -22.03 4.10
CA GLU A 523 -17.27 -22.66 5.11
C GLU A 523 -15.86 -22.06 5.12
N ASP A 524 -15.33 -21.75 3.92
CA ASP A 524 -14.06 -21.05 3.79
C ASP A 524 -14.26 -19.57 4.15
N PRO A 525 -13.59 -19.07 5.20
CA PRO A 525 -13.67 -17.65 5.55
C PRO A 525 -13.19 -16.71 4.44
N MET A 526 -12.40 -17.19 3.47
CA MET A 526 -11.81 -16.36 2.43
C MET A 526 -12.83 -15.92 1.38
N PHE A 527 -12.95 -14.61 1.13
CA PHE A 527 -13.82 -14.13 0.07
C PHE A 527 -13.26 -14.50 -1.32
N PRO A 528 -14.09 -15.04 -2.23
CA PRO A 528 -13.72 -15.14 -3.62
C PRO A 528 -13.48 -13.73 -4.17
N VAL A 529 -12.48 -13.59 -5.04
CA VAL A 529 -12.11 -12.30 -5.68
C VAL A 529 -13.25 -11.72 -6.50
N GLN A 530 -13.94 -12.59 -7.23
CA GLN A 530 -15.06 -12.26 -8.10
C GLN A 530 -16.20 -13.21 -7.71
N PRO A 531 -16.84 -12.96 -6.56
CA PRO A 531 -17.83 -13.87 -6.05
C PRO A 531 -19.02 -13.87 -7.02
N SER A 532 -19.43 -15.04 -7.43
CA SER A 532 -20.71 -15.29 -8.05
C SER A 532 -21.84 -14.84 -7.12
N PRO A 533 -23.04 -14.55 -7.67
CA PRO A 533 -24.20 -14.23 -6.83
C PRO A 533 -24.49 -15.29 -5.75
N ASP A 534 -24.22 -16.56 -6.03
CA ASP A 534 -24.38 -17.66 -5.08
C ASP A 534 -23.34 -17.63 -3.95
N GLU A 535 -22.06 -17.35 -4.28
CA GLU A 535 -21.02 -17.16 -3.26
C GLU A 535 -21.31 -15.95 -2.37
N VAL A 536 -21.78 -14.83 -2.95
CA VAL A 536 -22.21 -13.66 -2.16
C VAL A 536 -23.33 -14.03 -1.20
N ARG A 537 -24.32 -14.82 -1.65
CA ARG A 537 -25.41 -15.30 -0.79
C ARG A 537 -24.88 -16.14 0.38
N ARG A 538 -24.00 -17.11 0.12
CA ARG A 538 -23.41 -17.96 1.18
C ARG A 538 -22.55 -17.17 2.18
N ILE A 539 -21.84 -16.14 1.72
CA ILE A 539 -21.11 -15.19 2.58
C ILE A 539 -22.08 -14.41 3.47
N VAL A 540 -23.20 -13.95 2.92
CA VAL A 540 -24.23 -13.25 3.70
C VAL A 540 -24.85 -14.18 4.74
N HIS A 541 -25.10 -15.45 4.40
CA HIS A 541 -25.56 -16.45 5.37
C HIS A 541 -24.54 -16.67 6.49
N ARG A 542 -23.24 -16.72 6.16
CA ARG A 542 -22.17 -16.82 7.17
C ARG A 542 -22.19 -15.64 8.13
N TYR A 543 -22.45 -14.43 7.64
CA TYR A 543 -22.56 -13.25 8.48
C TYR A 543 -23.84 -13.22 9.35
N TRP A 544 -24.91 -13.90 8.94
CA TRP A 544 -26.13 -14.02 9.76
C TRP A 544 -26.01 -15.03 10.89
N ASN A 545 -25.11 -16.01 10.76
CA ASN A 545 -24.73 -16.97 11.79
C ASN A 545 -23.80 -16.34 12.81
#